data_AF-A0A958HNX3-F1
#
_entry.id   AF-A0A958HNX3-F1
#
_cell.length_a   1.000
_cell.length_b   1.000
_cell.length_c   1.000
_cell.angle_alpha   90.00
_cell.angle_beta   90.00
_cell.angle_gamma   90.00
#
_symmetry.space_group_name_H-M   'P 1'
#
loop_
_entity.id
_entity.type
_entity.pdbx_description
1 polymer ?
#
loop_
_entity_poly.entity_id
_entity_poly.type
_entity_poly.pdbx_seq_one_letter_code
_entity_poly.pdbx_strand_id
1 'polypeptide(L)'
;LLPVTTVTFYAAAVPVGIGLAFLLGAPLRYIMLSEAQQSQRAAAQGSLALFTRMGYLVSAALVGAVAASGGGSVAGWQHAFLILGVVSVGLFFATFALKRRPAELAAAERNNPPVPTTQPTT
;
A
#
# COMPACT_ATOMS: atom_id res chain seq x y z
N LEU A 1 17.98 -20.33 -4.75
CA LEU A 1 17.45 -19.60 -3.58
C LEU A 1 18.63 -19.23 -2.69
N LEU A 2 18.65 -18.03 -2.11
CA LEU A 2 19.69 -17.66 -1.13
C LEU A 2 19.61 -18.60 0.09
N PRO A 3 20.75 -18.91 0.73
CA PRO A 3 20.76 -19.74 1.93
C PRO A 3 19.97 -19.06 3.05
N VAL A 4 19.07 -19.80 3.72
CA VAL A 4 18.29 -19.29 4.84
C VAL A 4 19.18 -19.22 6.08
N THR A 5 19.73 -18.05 6.32
CA THR A 5 20.49 -17.71 7.52
C THR A 5 19.80 -16.58 8.27
N THR A 6 20.06 -16.48 9.57
CA THR A 6 19.57 -15.38 10.40
C THR A 6 19.94 -14.02 9.82
N VAL A 7 21.14 -13.89 9.25
CA VAL A 7 21.62 -12.67 8.59
C VAL A 7 20.77 -12.34 7.38
N THR A 8 20.54 -13.29 6.47
CA THR A 8 19.70 -13.05 5.28
C THR A 8 18.26 -12.70 5.63
N PHE A 9 17.72 -13.29 6.71
CA PHE A 9 16.38 -12.99 7.17
C PHE A 9 16.24 -11.55 7.63
N TYR A 10 17.14 -11.08 8.50
CA TYR A 10 17.11 -9.69 8.97
C TYR A 10 17.45 -8.68 7.87
N ALA A 11 18.41 -9.01 7.00
CA ALA A 11 18.76 -8.18 5.86
C ALA A 11 17.56 -7.98 4.90
N ALA A 12 16.71 -9.00 4.72
CA ALA A 12 15.49 -8.90 3.94
C ALA A 12 14.34 -8.20 4.69
N ALA A 13 14.24 -8.37 6.02
CA ALA A 13 13.18 -7.77 6.82
C ALA A 13 13.26 -6.23 6.89
N VAL A 14 14.47 -5.66 6.89
CA VAL A 14 14.68 -4.19 6.92
C VAL A 14 14.01 -3.46 5.75
N PRO A 15 14.32 -3.76 4.47
CA PRO A 15 13.69 -3.07 3.35
C PRO A 15 12.18 -3.34 3.26
N VAL A 16 11.73 -4.54 3.65
CA VAL A 16 10.29 -4.85 3.73
C VAL A 16 9.59 -3.94 4.74
N GLY A 17 10.15 -3.79 5.95
CA GLY A 17 9.59 -2.93 6.99
C GLY A 17 9.56 -1.45 6.57
N ILE A 18 10.63 -0.98 5.94
CA ILE A 18 10.69 0.39 5.39
C ILE A 18 9.61 0.57 4.33
N GLY A 19 9.52 -0.33 3.35
CA GLY A 19 8.52 -0.26 2.28
C GLY A 19 7.09 -0.24 2.83
N LEU A 20 6.80 -1.10 3.82
CA LEU A 20 5.50 -1.15 4.47
C LEU A 20 5.17 0.17 5.19
N ALA A 21 6.14 0.77 5.89
CA ALA A 21 5.96 2.05 6.60
C ALA A 21 5.64 3.20 5.64
N PHE A 22 6.28 3.24 4.47
CA PHE A 22 5.96 4.22 3.43
C PHE A 22 4.57 3.99 2.84
N LEU A 23 4.18 2.74 2.60
CA LEU A 23 2.92 2.39 1.94
C LEU A 23 1.69 2.62 2.86
N LEU A 24 1.79 2.19 4.11
CA LEU A 24 0.73 2.35 5.13
C LEU A 24 0.67 3.77 5.72
N GLY A 25 1.66 4.61 5.43
CA GLY A 25 1.80 5.94 5.99
C GLY A 25 0.87 6.98 5.36
N ALA A 26 1.30 8.25 5.50
CA ALA A 26 0.61 9.43 5.00
C ALA A 26 0.21 9.41 3.50
N PRO A 27 0.96 8.81 2.54
CA PRO A 27 0.72 9.01 1.11
C PRO A 27 -0.65 8.53 0.62
N LEU A 28 -1.05 7.29 0.93
CA LEU A 28 -2.33 6.74 0.46
C LEU A 28 -3.52 7.50 1.05
N ARG A 29 -3.42 7.85 2.33
CA ARG A 29 -4.41 8.69 3.00
C ARG A 29 -4.49 10.07 2.35
N TYR A 30 -3.35 10.68 2.02
CA TYR A 30 -3.29 11.99 1.35
C TYR A 30 -3.96 11.96 -0.02
N ILE A 31 -3.62 10.99 -0.87
CA ILE A 31 -4.17 10.85 -2.23
C ILE A 31 -5.69 10.69 -2.18
N MET A 32 -6.20 9.84 -1.28
CA MET A 32 -7.64 9.65 -1.13
C MET A 32 -8.34 10.91 -0.59
N LEU A 33 -7.73 11.65 0.33
CA LEU A 33 -8.31 12.89 0.85
C LEU A 33 -8.31 14.03 -0.17
N SER A 34 -7.33 14.07 -1.09
CA SER A 34 -7.31 15.06 -2.18
C SER A 34 -8.35 14.77 -3.27
N GLU A 35 -8.67 13.50 -3.51
CA GLU A 35 -9.63 13.08 -4.54
C GLU A 35 -11.08 13.03 -4.04
N ALA A 36 -11.31 12.92 -2.73
CA ALA A 36 -12.65 12.88 -2.15
C ALA A 36 -13.18 14.27 -1.75
N GLN A 37 -14.43 14.55 -2.16
CA GLN A 37 -15.18 15.73 -1.70
C GLN A 37 -15.36 15.69 -0.18
N GLN A 38 -15.32 16.85 0.48
CA GLN A 38 -15.21 16.99 1.94
C GLN A 38 -16.28 16.19 2.73
N SER A 39 -17.50 16.08 2.20
CA SER A 39 -18.61 15.32 2.78
C SER A 39 -18.48 13.79 2.64
N GLN A 40 -17.64 13.30 1.73
CA GLN A 40 -17.51 11.87 1.40
C GLN A 40 -16.20 11.25 1.89
N ARG A 41 -15.30 12.05 2.47
CA ARG A 41 -13.97 11.58 2.95
C ARG A 41 -14.07 10.42 3.95
N ALA A 42 -15.08 10.42 4.84
CA ALA A 42 -15.27 9.33 5.79
C ALA A 42 -15.63 8.00 5.09
N ALA A 43 -16.54 8.04 4.12
CA ALA A 43 -16.90 6.87 3.32
C ALA A 43 -15.71 6.37 2.49
N ALA A 44 -14.97 7.28 1.85
CA ALA A 44 -13.79 6.97 1.04
C ALA A 44 -12.69 6.29 1.87
N GLN A 45 -12.40 6.79 3.08
CA GLN A 45 -11.46 6.16 4.01
C GLN A 45 -11.97 4.81 4.53
N GLY A 46 -13.27 4.67 4.78
CA GLY A 46 -13.90 3.40 5.14
C GLY A 46 -13.73 2.33 4.06
N SER A 47 -13.98 2.69 2.80
CA SER A 47 -13.77 1.80 1.65
C SER A 47 -12.29 1.41 1.50
N LEU A 48 -11.37 2.37 1.60
CA LEU A 48 -9.93 2.10 1.54
C LEU A 48 -9.50 1.12 2.63
N ALA A 49 -9.97 1.33 3.87
CA ALA A 49 -9.70 0.42 4.98
C ALA A 49 -10.26 -0.97 4.71
N LEU A 50 -11.50 -1.07 4.25
CA LEU A 50 -12.15 -2.35 3.95
C LEU A 50 -11.39 -3.14 2.88
N PHE A 51 -11.02 -2.51 1.77
CA PHE A 51 -10.23 -3.15 0.72
C PHE A 51 -8.86 -3.59 1.21
N THR A 52 -8.20 -2.77 2.04
CA THR A 52 -6.91 -3.12 2.64
C THR A 52 -7.06 -4.38 3.50
N ARG A 53 -8.07 -4.43 4.37
CA ARG A 53 -8.31 -5.59 5.24
C ARG A 53 -8.64 -6.84 4.45
N MET A 54 -9.45 -6.72 3.39
CA MET A 54 -9.73 -7.84 2.49
C MET A 54 -8.45 -8.35 1.80
N GLY A 55 -7.61 -7.44 1.31
CA GLY A 55 -6.32 -7.81 0.71
C GLY A 55 -5.40 -8.55 1.69
N TYR A 56 -5.38 -8.14 2.96
CA TYR A 56 -4.59 -8.80 4.00
C TYR A 56 -5.11 -10.22 4.28
N LEU A 57 -6.42 -10.40 4.34
CA LEU A 57 -7.05 -11.71 4.54
C LEU A 57 -6.74 -12.67 3.38
N VAL A 58 -6.91 -12.20 2.14
CA VAL A 58 -6.63 -12.99 0.93
C VAL A 58 -5.14 -13.33 0.85
N SER A 59 -4.25 -12.37 1.11
CA SER A 59 -2.81 -12.59 1.12
C SER A 59 -2.39 -13.62 2.17
N ALA A 60 -2.87 -13.48 3.42
CA ALA A 60 -2.56 -14.42 4.49
C ALA A 60 -3.02 -15.85 4.15
N ALA A 61 -4.22 -16.01 3.57
CA ALA A 61 -4.74 -17.30 3.16
C ALA A 61 -3.91 -17.93 2.02
N LEU A 62 -3.58 -17.15 0.98
CA LEU A 62 -2.79 -17.63 -0.15
C LEU A 62 -1.36 -17.98 0.25
N VAL A 63 -0.68 -17.11 0.99
CA VAL A 63 0.68 -17.34 1.48
C VAL A 63 0.71 -18.57 2.39
N GLY A 64 -0.26 -18.70 3.30
CA GLY A 64 -0.42 -19.88 4.16
C GLY A 64 -0.63 -21.17 3.37
N ALA A 65 -1.49 -21.14 2.34
CA ALA A 65 -1.75 -22.29 1.48
C ALA A 65 -0.50 -22.71 0.70
N VAL A 66 0.26 -21.77 0.15
CA VAL A 66 1.53 -22.07 -0.53
C VAL A 66 2.54 -22.66 0.46
N ALA A 67 2.71 -22.06 1.63
CA ALA A 67 3.62 -22.58 2.64
C ALA A 67 3.26 -24.01 3.08
N ALA A 68 1.97 -24.28 3.29
CA ALA A 68 1.47 -25.60 3.64
C ALA A 68 1.65 -26.63 2.51
N SER A 69 1.47 -26.21 1.24
CA SER A 69 1.67 -27.10 0.08
C SER A 69 3.09 -27.65 -0.06
N GLY A 70 4.10 -26.91 0.43
CA GLY A 70 5.49 -27.36 0.54
C GLY A 70 5.80 -28.23 1.76
N GLY A 71 4.77 -28.85 2.36
CA GLY A 71 4.86 -29.65 3.58
C GLY A 71 5.13 -28.84 4.85
N GLY A 72 4.89 -27.52 4.83
CA GLY A 72 5.20 -26.62 5.95
C GLY A 72 6.69 -26.46 6.26
N SER A 73 7.56 -27.02 5.41
CA SER A 73 9.01 -26.93 5.54
C SER A 73 9.51 -25.52 5.24
N VAL A 74 10.76 -25.24 5.59
CA VAL A 74 11.45 -23.97 5.24
C VAL A 74 11.37 -23.70 3.74
N ALA A 75 11.44 -24.74 2.91
CA ALA A 75 11.32 -24.62 1.46
C ALA A 75 9.93 -24.11 1.03
N GLY A 76 8.85 -24.52 1.70
CA GLY A 76 7.49 -24.02 1.41
C GLY A 76 7.37 -22.52 1.65
N TRP A 77 7.94 -22.01 2.75
CA TRP A 77 7.99 -20.59 3.05
C TRP A 77 8.85 -19.80 2.05
N GLN A 78 9.99 -20.36 1.61
CA GLN A 78 10.81 -19.73 0.57
C GLN A 78 10.04 -19.54 -0.74
N HIS A 79 9.25 -20.54 -1.15
CA HIS A 79 8.40 -20.42 -2.34
C HIS A 79 7.30 -19.37 -2.15
N ALA A 80 6.65 -19.33 -0.98
CA ALA A 80 5.63 -18.33 -0.68
C ALA A 80 6.19 -16.90 -0.73
N PHE A 81 7.36 -16.66 -0.14
CA PHE A 81 8.03 -15.35 -0.21
C PHE A 81 8.51 -15.00 -1.61
N LEU A 82 8.94 -15.98 -2.42
CA LEU A 82 9.32 -15.75 -3.81
C LEU A 82 8.13 -15.29 -4.63
N ILE A 83 6.97 -15.96 -4.50
CA ILE A 83 5.73 -15.55 -5.16
C ILE A 83 5.34 -14.13 -4.74
N LEU A 84 5.39 -13.83 -3.43
CA LEU A 84 5.12 -12.49 -2.92
C LEU A 84 6.07 -11.44 -3.50
N GLY A 85 7.35 -11.77 -3.66
CA GLY A 85 8.35 -10.93 -4.31
C GLY A 85 8.02 -10.65 -5.78
N VAL A 86 7.65 -11.67 -6.55
CA VAL A 86 7.25 -11.53 -7.96
C VAL A 86 6.01 -10.64 -8.10
N VAL A 87 4.99 -10.86 -7.26
CA VAL A 87 3.78 -10.03 -7.23
C VAL A 87 4.12 -8.57 -6.90
N SER A 88 5.01 -8.36 -5.92
CA SER A 88 5.46 -7.01 -5.52
C SER A 88 6.20 -6.29 -6.64
N VAL A 89 7.04 -6.99 -7.41
CA VAL A 89 7.72 -6.44 -8.59
C VAL A 89 6.70 -6.08 -9.69
N GLY A 90 5.70 -6.93 -9.92
CA GLY A 90 4.60 -6.64 -10.86
C GLY A 90 3.83 -5.39 -10.46
N LEU A 91 3.48 -5.25 -9.18
CA LEU A 91 2.83 -4.06 -8.63
C LEU A 91 3.72 -2.82 -8.74
N PHE A 92 5.02 -2.94 -8.49
CA PHE A 92 5.99 -1.86 -8.69
C PHE A 92 5.95 -1.34 -10.12
N PHE A 93 5.95 -2.22 -11.13
CA PHE A 93 5.82 -1.78 -12.52
C PHE A 93 4.45 -1.18 -12.84
N ALA A 94 3.37 -1.69 -12.23
CA ALA A 94 2.05 -1.11 -12.38
C ALA A 94 1.97 0.33 -11.84
N THR A 95 2.86 0.73 -10.91
CA THR A 95 2.90 2.13 -10.42
C THR A 95 3.21 3.14 -11.54
N PHE A 96 3.92 2.75 -12.59
CA PHE A 96 4.18 3.65 -13.72
C PHE A 96 2.93 3.95 -14.55
N ALA A 97 1.88 3.13 -14.42
CA ALA A 97 0.58 3.39 -15.04
C ALA A 97 -0.31 4.34 -14.22
N LEU A 98 0.12 4.77 -13.02
CA LEU A 98 -0.64 5.73 -12.22
C LEU A 98 -0.64 7.13 -12.83
N LYS A 99 -1.67 7.88 -12.47
CA LYS A 99 -1.89 9.25 -12.92
C LYS A 99 -0.72 10.14 -12.51
N ARG A 100 -0.25 11.00 -13.42
CA ARG A 100 0.87 11.91 -13.14
C ARG A 100 0.42 13.06 -12.23
N ARG A 101 1.28 13.42 -11.28
CA ARG A 101 1.17 14.52 -10.29
C ARG A 101 0.43 15.80 -10.72
N PRO A 102 0.64 16.39 -11.92
CA PRO A 102 -0.11 17.59 -12.32
C PRO A 102 -1.63 17.39 -12.39
N ALA A 103 -2.08 16.18 -12.73
CA ALA A 103 -3.51 15.88 -12.83
C ALA A 103 -4.14 15.49 -11.48
N GLU A 104 -3.34 15.26 -10.44
CA GLU A 104 -3.79 15.12 -9.05
C GLU A 104 -4.01 16.50 -8.41
N LEU A 105 -3.09 17.44 -8.65
CA LEU A 105 -3.21 18.83 -8.16
C LEU A 105 -4.47 19.51 -8.69
N ALA A 106 -4.78 19.34 -9.97
CA ALA A 106 -6.00 19.88 -10.58
C ALA A 106 -7.30 19.25 -10.01
N ALA A 107 -7.25 17.99 -9.55
CA ALA A 107 -8.39 17.37 -8.89
C ALA A 107 -8.58 17.90 -7.46
N ALA A 108 -7.47 18.11 -6.75
CA ALA A 108 -7.47 18.69 -5.40
C ALA A 108 -8.04 20.13 -5.38
N GLU A 109 -7.67 20.98 -6.34
CA GLU A 109 -8.19 22.34 -6.47
C GLU A 109 -9.70 22.38 -6.74
N ARG A 110 -10.22 21.46 -7.55
CA ARG A 110 -11.67 21.34 -7.80
C ARG A 110 -12.45 20.91 -6.56
N ASN A 111 -11.87 20.00 -5.76
CA ASN A 111 -12.53 19.46 -4.57
C ASN A 111 -12.39 20.34 -3.34
N ASN A 112 -11.42 21.26 -3.32
CA ASN A 112 -11.15 22.15 -2.19
C ASN A 112 -10.86 23.58 -2.69
N PRO A 113 -11.89 24.32 -3.15
CA PRO A 113 -11.71 25.70 -3.60
C PRO A 113 -11.16 26.57 -2.45
N PRO A 114 -10.30 27.56 -2.75
CA PRO A 114 -9.70 28.41 -1.73
C PRO A 114 -10.79 29.12 -0.92
N VAL A 115 -10.75 28.94 0.41
CA VAL A 115 -11.63 29.66 1.34
C VAL A 115 -11.33 31.15 1.19
N PRO A 116 -12.33 32.01 0.91
CA PRO A 116 -12.12 33.45 0.86
C PRO A 116 -11.53 33.92 2.18
N THR A 117 -10.33 34.51 2.15
CA THR A 117 -9.72 35.12 3.32
C THR A 117 -10.49 36.38 3.68
N THR A 118 -11.58 36.26 4.43
CA THR A 118 -12.12 37.39 5.17
C THR A 118 -11.11 37.72 6.27
N GLN A 119 -10.15 38.59 5.97
CA GLN A 119 -9.33 39.21 7.00
C GLN A 119 -10.28 39.85 8.03
N PRO A 120 -10.16 39.58 9.34
CA PRO A 120 -10.85 40.37 10.33
C PRO A 120 -10.21 41.76 10.33
N THR A 121 -10.92 42.76 9.81
CA THR A 121 -10.62 44.16 10.05
C THR A 121 -11.06 44.51 11.46
N THR A 122 -10.15 44.41 12.43
CA THR A 122 -10.22 45.14 13.72
C THR A 122 -8.82 45.41 14.22
#